data_AF-A0AAT9HFW3-F1
#
_entry.id   AF-A0AAT9HFW3-F1
#
_cell.length_a   1.000
_cell.length_b   1.000
_cell.length_c   1.000
_cell.angle_alpha   90.00
_cell.angle_beta   90.00
_cell.angle_gamma   90.00
#
_symmetry.space_group_name_H-M   'P 1'
#
loop_
_entity.id
_entity.type
_entity.pdbx_description
1 polymer ?
#
loop_
_entity_poly.entity_id
_entity_poly.type
_entity_poly.pdbx_seq_one_letter_code
_entity_poly.pdbx_strand_id
1 'polypeptide(L)'
;MWRAAGFDEPDATAVTESVDRCAKIFADALGGRPLRSGNSAWTTFRTVVNKRWSHGNVVLLGDAAHTAHFSIGSGTKLAVEDALALAACLHEQPSLEEALAAYEAERRPVVASTQRAARASLEWFEHLPRYLAQPPRQFAFNLLTRSRRVTHDNLRLRDARFTGSVEREFGCPPGTPSMFTPFRMRGLTLRNRVVVSPWTCTRRSTASPATSTSCTSARVRWAGPDW
;
A
#
# COMPACT_ATOMS: atom_id res chain seq x y z
N MET A 1 3.58 -12.28 15.40
CA MET A 1 3.41 -13.44 14.51
C MET A 1 4.76 -14.13 14.25
N TRP A 2 5.74 -13.49 13.60
CA TRP A 2 7.05 -14.11 13.31
C TRP A 2 7.87 -14.48 14.57
N ARG A 3 7.86 -13.66 15.63
CA ARG A 3 8.40 -14.03 16.96
C ARG A 3 7.72 -15.26 17.56
N ALA A 4 6.40 -15.33 17.48
CA ALA A 4 5.63 -16.50 17.95
C ALA A 4 5.92 -17.74 17.10
N ALA A 5 6.37 -17.56 15.86
CA ALA A 5 6.86 -18.61 15.00
C ALA A 5 8.37 -18.82 15.12
N GLY A 6 9.06 -18.23 16.11
CA GLY A 6 10.50 -18.42 16.38
C GLY A 6 11.43 -18.01 15.24
N PHE A 7 11.04 -17.02 14.43
CA PHE A 7 11.87 -16.48 13.34
C PHE A 7 12.63 -15.21 13.74
N ASP A 8 12.83 -14.97 15.04
CA ASP A 8 13.42 -13.75 15.59
C ASP A 8 14.87 -13.85 16.04
N GLU A 9 15.46 -15.04 15.97
CA GLU A 9 16.87 -15.27 16.30
C GLU A 9 17.72 -15.34 15.02
N PRO A 10 18.76 -14.49 14.86
CA PRO A 10 19.48 -14.31 13.60
C PRO A 10 20.70 -15.23 13.38
N ASP A 11 20.82 -16.37 14.06
CA ASP A 11 22.01 -17.22 13.93
C ASP A 11 22.09 -17.95 12.55
N ALA A 12 23.29 -18.28 12.09
CA ALA A 12 23.51 -18.94 10.79
C ALA A 12 22.95 -20.37 10.73
N THR A 13 22.90 -21.06 11.87
CA THR A 13 22.12 -22.30 12.10
C THR A 13 20.63 -22.09 11.86
N ALA A 14 20.11 -20.88 12.12
CA ALA A 14 18.72 -20.53 11.90
C ALA A 14 18.34 -20.47 10.41
N VAL A 15 19.28 -20.32 9.45
CA VAL A 15 18.91 -20.30 8.02
C VAL A 15 18.50 -21.69 7.53
N THR A 16 19.33 -22.72 7.77
CA THR A 16 18.98 -24.10 7.39
C THR A 16 17.76 -24.60 8.18
N GLU A 17 17.69 -24.32 9.48
CA GLU A 17 16.52 -24.65 10.29
C GLU A 17 15.26 -23.90 9.83
N SER A 18 15.39 -22.64 9.40
CA SER A 18 14.27 -21.88 8.83
C SER A 18 13.82 -22.44 7.49
N VAL A 19 14.75 -22.89 6.64
CA VAL A 19 14.42 -23.55 5.37
C VAL A 19 13.64 -24.83 5.65
N ASP A 20 14.11 -25.67 6.56
CA ASP A 20 13.43 -26.92 6.92
C ASP A 20 12.06 -26.65 7.54
N ARG A 21 11.94 -25.63 8.40
CA ARG A 21 10.68 -25.24 9.02
C ARG A 21 9.69 -24.71 7.98
N CYS A 22 10.12 -23.83 7.10
CA CYS A 22 9.31 -23.36 5.98
C CYS A 22 8.92 -24.50 5.05
N ALA A 23 9.83 -25.43 4.75
CA ALA A 23 9.54 -26.60 3.93
C ALA A 23 8.45 -27.49 4.55
N LYS A 24 8.46 -27.65 5.88
CA LYS A 24 7.39 -28.34 6.62
C LYS A 24 6.07 -27.59 6.56
N ILE A 25 6.08 -26.27 6.81
CA ILE A 25 4.86 -25.43 6.80
C ILE A 25 4.21 -25.43 5.40
N PHE A 26 5.02 -25.40 4.35
CA PHE A 26 4.57 -25.32 2.96
C PHE A 26 4.64 -26.66 2.21
N ALA A 27 4.67 -27.80 2.91
CA ALA A 27 4.87 -29.12 2.30
C ALA A 27 3.87 -29.41 1.18
N ASP A 28 2.59 -29.10 1.40
CA ASP A 28 1.52 -29.28 0.40
C ASP A 28 1.75 -28.41 -0.84
N ALA A 29 2.16 -27.15 -0.66
CA ALA A 29 2.44 -26.23 -1.76
C ALA A 29 3.73 -26.61 -2.53
N LEU A 30 4.72 -27.17 -1.83
CA LEU A 30 5.97 -27.61 -2.41
C LEU A 30 5.81 -28.92 -3.20
N GLY A 31 4.87 -29.78 -2.84
CA GLY A 31 4.61 -31.04 -3.54
C GLY A 31 5.83 -31.97 -3.55
N GLY A 32 6.51 -32.11 -2.41
CA GLY A 32 7.70 -32.94 -2.24
C GLY A 32 9.01 -32.35 -2.77
N ARG A 33 8.99 -31.13 -3.34
CA ARG A 33 10.21 -30.44 -3.81
C ARG A 33 10.94 -29.76 -2.65
N PRO A 34 12.29 -29.75 -2.64
CA PRO A 34 13.05 -29.09 -1.59
C PRO A 34 12.94 -27.56 -1.72
N LEU A 35 12.83 -26.88 -0.58
CA LEU A 35 13.01 -25.42 -0.50
C LEU A 35 14.50 -25.11 -0.47
N ARG A 36 14.98 -24.19 -1.32
CA ARG A 36 16.38 -23.78 -1.37
C ARG A 36 16.51 -22.30 -0.99
N SER A 37 17.38 -21.99 -0.04
CA SER A 37 17.74 -20.59 0.29
C SER A 37 18.82 -20.08 -0.66
N GLY A 38 18.68 -18.85 -1.14
CA GLY A 38 19.67 -18.14 -1.95
C GLY A 38 20.58 -17.23 -1.12
N ASN A 39 21.07 -17.70 0.03
CA ASN A 39 21.81 -16.89 1.01
C ASN A 39 20.98 -15.70 1.54
N SER A 40 19.67 -15.89 1.70
CA SER A 40 18.75 -14.87 2.19
C SER A 40 18.65 -14.95 3.72
N ALA A 41 18.87 -13.82 4.39
CA ALA A 41 18.66 -13.68 5.83
C ALA A 41 17.25 -13.15 6.14
N TRP A 42 16.73 -13.48 7.32
CA TRP A 42 15.55 -12.82 7.86
C TRP A 42 15.87 -11.35 8.12
N THR A 43 15.18 -10.45 7.43
CA THR A 43 15.39 -9.00 7.59
C THR A 43 14.07 -8.28 7.71
N THR A 44 14.08 -7.13 8.38
CA THR A 44 12.97 -6.19 8.33
C THR A 44 13.12 -5.36 7.05
N PHE A 45 12.07 -5.33 6.23
CA PHE A 45 12.10 -4.57 4.98
C PHE A 45 12.37 -3.08 5.26
N ARG A 46 13.47 -2.56 4.71
CA ARG A 46 13.85 -1.14 4.87
C ARG A 46 13.19 -0.31 3.79
N THR A 47 12.37 0.66 4.21
CA THR A 47 11.84 1.66 3.29
C THR A 47 12.83 2.82 3.13
N VAL A 48 13.39 2.96 1.93
CA VAL A 48 14.24 4.10 1.52
C VAL A 48 13.37 5.20 0.92
N VAL A 49 13.57 6.43 1.39
CA VAL A 49 13.02 7.66 0.82
C VAL A 49 14.09 8.73 0.84
N ASN A 50 14.26 9.45 -0.26
CA ASN A 50 15.25 10.52 -0.38
C ASN A 50 14.59 11.89 -0.57
N LYS A 51 15.15 12.90 0.11
CA LYS A 51 14.70 14.29 -0.04
C LYS A 51 15.11 14.87 -1.39
N ARG A 52 16.30 14.54 -1.89
CA ARG A 52 16.82 14.89 -3.23
C ARG A 52 17.33 13.62 -3.89
N TRP A 53 17.15 13.47 -5.19
CA TRP A 53 17.57 12.28 -5.93
C TRP A 53 18.86 12.48 -6.70
N SER A 54 19.41 13.70 -6.71
CA SER A 54 20.67 13.99 -7.36
C SER A 54 21.54 14.99 -6.58
N HIS A 55 22.84 14.97 -6.87
CA HIS A 55 23.81 15.94 -6.43
C HIS A 55 24.95 16.04 -7.44
N GLY A 56 25.15 17.22 -8.04
CA GLY A 56 26.11 17.40 -9.13
C GLY A 56 25.81 16.46 -10.30
N ASN A 57 26.77 15.62 -10.66
CA ASN A 57 26.63 14.61 -11.71
C ASN A 57 26.27 13.21 -11.18
N VAL A 58 25.85 13.09 -9.93
CA VAL A 58 25.43 11.82 -9.32
C VAL A 58 23.90 11.80 -9.17
N VAL A 59 23.27 10.71 -9.61
CA VAL A 59 21.82 10.49 -9.53
C VAL A 59 21.51 9.14 -8.90
N LEU A 60 20.49 9.12 -8.04
CA LEU A 60 19.91 7.92 -7.45
C LEU A 60 18.73 7.47 -8.31
N LEU A 61 18.60 6.15 -8.48
CA LEU A 61 17.53 5.56 -9.28
C LEU A 61 17.06 4.23 -8.68
N GLY A 62 15.80 3.87 -8.91
CA GLY A 62 15.23 2.61 -8.43
C GLY A 62 15.29 2.52 -6.90
N ASP A 63 15.64 1.34 -6.37
CA ASP A 63 15.66 1.11 -4.92
C ASP A 63 16.69 1.97 -4.17
N ALA A 64 17.72 2.49 -4.83
CA ALA A 64 18.66 3.44 -4.23
C ALA A 64 18.01 4.81 -3.96
N ALA A 65 17.08 5.24 -4.82
CA ALA A 65 16.32 6.47 -4.65
C ALA A 65 15.09 6.26 -3.75
N HIS A 66 14.37 5.17 -3.95
CA HIS A 66 13.09 4.91 -3.31
C HIS A 66 12.64 3.44 -3.43
N THR A 67 12.55 2.75 -2.31
CA THR A 67 12.01 1.37 -2.30
C THR A 67 10.48 1.39 -2.15
N ALA A 68 9.81 0.40 -2.74
CA ALA A 68 8.42 0.06 -2.41
C ALA A 68 8.35 -1.38 -1.87
N HIS A 69 7.58 -1.62 -0.81
CA HIS A 69 7.44 -2.95 -0.21
C HIS A 69 7.05 -4.01 -1.27
N PHE A 70 7.72 -5.16 -1.24
CA PHE A 70 7.58 -6.23 -2.24
C PHE A 70 6.16 -6.76 -2.40
N SER A 71 5.31 -6.58 -1.38
CA SER A 71 3.92 -7.04 -1.37
C SER A 71 3.03 -6.44 -2.47
N ILE A 72 3.49 -5.43 -3.22
CA ILE A 72 2.78 -4.91 -4.39
C ILE A 72 3.50 -5.18 -5.73
N GLY A 73 4.66 -5.85 -5.71
CA GLY A 73 5.37 -6.27 -6.92
C GLY A 73 5.75 -5.13 -7.88
N SER A 74 6.22 -3.98 -7.36
CA SER A 74 6.46 -2.78 -8.19
C SER A 74 7.91 -2.32 -8.29
N GLY A 75 8.86 -2.93 -7.58
CA GLY A 75 10.26 -2.46 -7.52
C GLY A 75 10.93 -2.37 -8.88
N THR A 76 11.00 -3.48 -9.61
CA THR A 76 11.61 -3.53 -10.96
C THR A 76 10.92 -2.60 -11.95
N LYS A 77 9.57 -2.54 -11.92
CA LYS A 77 8.79 -1.63 -12.76
C LYS A 77 9.18 -0.16 -12.51
N LEU A 78 9.26 0.24 -11.23
CA LEU A 78 9.65 1.61 -10.88
C LEU A 78 11.07 1.92 -11.37
N ALA A 79 12.03 1.03 -11.12
CA ALA A 79 13.42 1.24 -11.55
C ALA A 79 13.54 1.40 -13.07
N VAL A 80 12.82 0.59 -13.85
CA VAL A 80 12.82 0.70 -15.32
C VAL A 80 12.16 1.99 -15.79
N GLU A 81 11.02 2.36 -15.20
CA GLU A 81 10.35 3.63 -15.52
C GLU A 81 11.21 4.84 -15.15
N ASP A 82 11.96 4.77 -14.06
CA ASP A 82 12.89 5.83 -13.68
C ASP A 82 14.05 5.94 -14.69
N ALA A 83 14.57 4.81 -15.17
CA ALA A 83 15.63 4.80 -16.17
C ALA A 83 15.17 5.40 -17.50
N LEU A 84 13.94 5.08 -17.90
CA LEU A 84 13.31 5.66 -19.08
C LEU A 84 13.13 7.18 -18.94
N ALA A 85 12.58 7.64 -17.81
CA ALA A 85 12.36 9.06 -17.58
C ALA A 85 13.68 9.83 -17.48
N LEU A 86 14.67 9.29 -16.78
CA LEU A 86 16.00 9.90 -16.70
C LEU A 86 16.63 10.03 -18.10
N ALA A 87 16.57 8.98 -18.92
CA ALA A 87 17.08 9.02 -20.29
C ALA A 87 16.36 10.06 -21.15
N ALA A 88 15.03 10.17 -21.04
CA ALA A 88 14.24 11.18 -21.75
C ALA A 88 14.62 12.59 -21.30
N CYS A 89 14.67 12.88 -19.99
CA CYS A 89 15.03 14.19 -19.47
C CYS A 89 16.46 14.60 -19.85
N LEU A 90 17.42 13.66 -19.86
CA LEU A 90 18.78 13.92 -20.32
C LEU A 90 18.86 14.24 -21.81
N HIS A 91 17.92 13.76 -22.61
CA HIS A 91 17.85 14.04 -24.04
C HIS A 91 17.14 15.36 -24.34
N GLU A 92 16.08 15.69 -23.60
CA GLU A 92 15.18 16.81 -23.87
C GLU A 92 15.62 18.13 -23.23
N GLN A 93 16.32 18.08 -22.08
CA GLN A 93 16.71 19.28 -21.35
C GLN A 93 18.09 19.79 -21.79
N PRO A 94 18.30 21.12 -21.82
CA PRO A 94 19.52 21.72 -22.37
C PRO A 94 20.74 21.60 -21.43
N SER A 95 20.52 21.34 -20.15
CA SER A 95 21.58 21.20 -19.14
C SER A 95 21.35 19.98 -18.24
N LEU A 96 22.43 19.44 -17.66
CA LEU A 96 22.36 18.30 -16.74
C LEU A 96 21.53 18.64 -15.48
N GLU A 97 21.65 19.87 -14.98
CA GLU A 97 20.88 20.32 -13.81
C GLU A 97 19.38 20.33 -14.10
N GLU A 98 18.97 20.87 -15.26
CA GLU A 98 17.58 20.87 -15.70
C GLU A 98 17.04 19.46 -15.96
N ALA A 99 17.84 18.59 -16.57
CA ALA A 99 17.49 17.19 -16.79
C ALA A 99 17.18 16.45 -15.48
N LEU A 100 18.07 16.59 -14.48
CA LEU A 100 17.91 15.92 -13.19
C LEU A 100 16.74 16.48 -12.38
N ALA A 101 16.51 17.79 -12.46
CA ALA A 101 15.34 18.43 -11.84
C ALA A 101 14.03 17.97 -12.48
N ALA A 102 13.98 17.89 -13.82
CA ALA A 102 12.82 17.41 -14.57
C ALA A 102 12.50 15.94 -14.24
N TYR A 103 13.52 15.07 -14.23
CA TYR A 103 13.39 13.67 -13.85
C TYR A 103 12.77 13.51 -12.45
N GLU A 104 13.30 14.24 -11.46
CA GLU A 104 12.79 14.17 -10.09
C GLU A 104 11.35 14.68 -10.01
N ALA A 105 11.04 15.79 -10.69
CA ALA A 105 9.69 16.37 -10.69
C ALA A 105 8.64 15.44 -11.31
N GLU A 106 8.98 14.76 -12.41
CA GLU A 106 8.09 13.82 -13.09
C GLU A 106 7.84 12.56 -12.24
N ARG A 107 8.91 11.98 -11.68
CA ARG A 107 8.85 10.65 -11.06
C ARG A 107 8.40 10.67 -9.61
N ARG A 108 8.72 11.73 -8.85
CA ARG A 108 8.34 11.87 -7.43
C ARG A 108 6.85 11.62 -7.12
N PRO A 109 5.87 12.16 -7.86
CA PRO A 109 4.45 11.89 -7.57
C PRO A 109 4.06 10.42 -7.83
N VAL A 110 4.59 9.80 -8.88
CA VAL A 110 4.34 8.39 -9.23
C VAL A 110 4.88 7.45 -8.15
N VAL A 111 6.13 7.70 -7.74
CA VAL A 111 6.81 6.97 -6.67
C VAL A 111 6.08 7.14 -5.35
N ALA A 112 5.72 8.37 -4.97
CA ALA A 112 5.00 8.64 -3.73
C ALA A 112 3.65 7.92 -3.71
N SER A 113 2.94 7.85 -4.83
CA SER A 113 1.69 7.08 -4.97
C SER A 113 1.92 5.58 -4.74
N THR A 114 2.97 5.04 -5.35
CA THR A 114 3.32 3.63 -5.24
C THR A 114 3.77 3.25 -3.83
N GLN A 115 4.58 4.08 -3.16
CA GLN A 115 4.97 3.88 -1.76
C GLN A 115 3.77 3.94 -0.79
N ARG A 116 2.80 4.83 -1.04
CA ARG A 116 1.55 4.84 -0.25
C ARG A 116 0.78 3.53 -0.37
N ALA A 117 0.66 2.99 -1.59
CA ALA A 117 0.01 1.71 -1.83
C ALA A 117 0.79 0.54 -1.20
N ALA A 118 2.12 0.57 -1.29
CA ALA A 118 3.01 -0.42 -0.70
C ALA A 118 2.88 -0.44 0.83
N ARG A 119 2.83 0.73 1.47
CA ARG A 119 2.61 0.87 2.91
C ARG A 119 1.24 0.34 3.32
N ALA A 120 0.17 0.69 2.62
CA ALA A 120 -1.17 0.15 2.92
C ALA A 120 -1.21 -1.39 2.80
N SER A 121 -0.50 -1.95 1.82
CA SER A 121 -0.36 -3.39 1.64
C SER A 121 0.47 -4.03 2.77
N LEU A 122 1.58 -3.42 3.19
CA LEU A 122 2.39 -3.86 4.33
C LEU A 122 1.56 -3.86 5.63
N GLU A 123 0.91 -2.73 5.95
CA GLU A 123 0.06 -2.59 7.14
C GLU A 123 -1.03 -3.67 7.17
N TRP A 124 -1.61 -4.02 6.02
CA TRP A 124 -2.60 -5.10 5.93
C TRP A 124 -2.01 -6.46 6.34
N PHE A 125 -0.81 -6.80 5.86
CA PHE A 125 -0.12 -8.06 6.23
C PHE A 125 0.30 -8.07 7.71
N GLU A 126 0.74 -6.94 8.26
CA GLU A 126 1.08 -6.81 9.68
C GLU A 126 -0.13 -7.03 10.59
N HIS A 127 -1.34 -6.71 10.10
CA HIS A 127 -2.61 -6.88 10.81
C HIS A 127 -3.44 -8.06 10.31
N LEU A 128 -2.82 -9.02 9.61
CA LEU A 128 -3.49 -10.18 9.03
C LEU A 128 -4.46 -10.91 9.99
N PRO A 129 -4.14 -11.13 11.30
CA PRO A 129 -5.06 -11.77 12.24
C PRO A 129 -6.45 -11.15 12.32
N ARG A 130 -6.60 -9.85 12.02
CA ARG A 130 -7.90 -9.16 12.01
C ARG A 130 -8.83 -9.65 10.90
N TYR A 131 -8.27 -10.27 9.86
CA TYR A 131 -9.00 -10.67 8.66
C TYR A 131 -9.18 -12.19 8.54
N LEU A 132 -8.45 -12.99 9.32
CA LEU A 132 -8.45 -14.46 9.18
C LEU A 132 -9.81 -15.12 9.44
N ALA A 133 -10.66 -14.49 10.25
CA ALA A 133 -12.01 -14.99 10.54
C ALA A 133 -13.06 -14.62 9.47
N GLN A 134 -12.67 -13.87 8.44
CA GLN A 134 -13.60 -13.44 7.40
C GLN A 134 -14.01 -14.62 6.51
N PRO A 135 -15.25 -14.62 5.97
CA PRO A 135 -15.64 -15.55 4.93
C PRO A 135 -14.66 -15.50 3.74
N PRO A 136 -14.39 -16.63 3.05
CA PRO A 136 -13.33 -16.70 2.04
C PRO A 136 -13.41 -15.64 0.93
N ARG A 137 -14.61 -15.34 0.43
CA ARG A 137 -14.80 -14.31 -0.62
C ARG A 137 -14.54 -12.91 -0.11
N GLN A 138 -14.93 -12.62 1.12
CA GLN A 138 -14.68 -11.34 1.77
C GLN A 138 -13.19 -11.16 2.07
N PHE A 139 -12.53 -12.20 2.58
CA PHE A 139 -11.07 -12.21 2.76
C PHE A 139 -10.35 -11.95 1.43
N ALA A 140 -10.75 -12.66 0.36
CA ALA A 140 -10.19 -12.46 -0.97
C ALA A 140 -10.42 -11.05 -1.50
N PHE A 141 -11.62 -10.49 -1.35
CA PHE A 141 -11.92 -9.11 -1.75
C PHE A 141 -11.04 -8.10 -1.00
N ASN A 142 -10.90 -8.27 0.31
CA ASN A 142 -10.08 -7.44 1.17
C ASN A 142 -8.60 -7.53 0.78
N LEU A 143 -8.08 -8.75 0.57
CA LEU A 143 -6.73 -8.99 0.06
C LEU A 143 -6.50 -8.28 -1.27
N LEU A 144 -7.40 -8.41 -2.25
CA LEU A 144 -7.26 -7.81 -3.58
C LEU A 144 -7.28 -6.28 -3.54
N THR A 145 -8.05 -5.69 -2.63
CA THR A 145 -8.25 -4.23 -2.53
C THR A 145 -7.34 -3.54 -1.52
N ARG A 146 -6.53 -4.29 -0.73
CA ARG A 146 -5.68 -3.78 0.36
C ARG A 146 -4.78 -2.58 0.00
N SER A 147 -4.24 -2.57 -1.23
CA SER A 147 -3.31 -1.55 -1.71
C SER A 147 -4.01 -0.26 -2.14
N ARG A 148 -5.35 -0.28 -2.23
CA ARG A 148 -6.22 0.79 -2.73
C ARG A 148 -5.98 1.19 -4.19
N ARG A 149 -5.08 0.51 -4.90
CA ARG A 149 -4.91 0.68 -6.36
C ARG A 149 -5.96 -0.12 -7.14
N VAL A 150 -6.35 -1.28 -6.61
CA VAL A 150 -7.53 -2.01 -7.06
C VAL A 150 -8.70 -1.54 -6.20
N THR A 151 -9.54 -0.69 -6.77
CA THR A 151 -10.80 -0.26 -6.15
C THR A 151 -11.90 -1.29 -6.41
N HIS A 152 -13.03 -1.13 -5.72
CA HIS A 152 -14.22 -1.95 -5.93
C HIS A 152 -14.65 -1.94 -7.42
N ASP A 153 -14.73 -0.77 -8.05
CA ASP A 153 -15.14 -0.65 -9.46
C ASP A 153 -14.09 -1.20 -10.41
N ASN A 154 -12.82 -0.97 -10.11
CA ASN A 154 -11.70 -1.58 -10.83
C ASN A 154 -11.77 -3.12 -10.79
N LEU A 155 -12.17 -3.69 -9.65
CA LEU A 155 -12.33 -5.12 -9.51
C LEU A 155 -13.58 -5.62 -10.23
N ARG A 156 -14.69 -4.87 -10.21
CA ARG A 156 -15.89 -5.19 -10.99
C ARG A 156 -15.61 -5.23 -12.50
N LEU A 157 -14.83 -4.29 -13.01
CA LEU A 157 -14.43 -4.27 -14.43
C LEU A 157 -13.59 -5.50 -14.82
N ARG A 158 -12.80 -6.03 -13.88
CA ARG A 158 -11.98 -7.23 -14.09
C ARG A 158 -12.77 -8.52 -13.91
N ASP A 159 -13.64 -8.57 -12.90
CA ASP A 159 -14.49 -9.71 -12.57
C ASP A 159 -15.79 -9.26 -11.88
N ALA A 160 -16.82 -9.04 -12.69
CA ALA A 160 -18.15 -8.67 -12.22
C ALA A 160 -18.83 -9.81 -11.44
N ARG A 161 -18.53 -11.08 -11.78
CA ARG A 161 -19.13 -12.24 -11.12
C ARG A 161 -18.61 -12.37 -9.69
N PHE A 162 -17.31 -12.24 -9.48
CA PHE A 162 -16.70 -12.25 -8.16
C PHE A 162 -17.25 -11.10 -7.32
N THR A 163 -17.19 -9.88 -7.84
CA THR A 163 -17.65 -8.67 -7.12
C THR A 163 -19.13 -8.78 -6.75
N GLY A 164 -20.00 -9.18 -7.68
CA GLY A 164 -21.41 -9.39 -7.39
C GLY A 164 -21.68 -10.51 -6.37
N SER A 165 -20.81 -11.51 -6.27
CA SER A 165 -20.93 -12.56 -5.26
C SER A 165 -20.57 -12.05 -3.87
N VAL A 166 -19.54 -11.21 -3.75
CA VAL A 166 -19.16 -10.53 -2.50
C VAL A 166 -20.29 -9.59 -2.04
N GLU A 167 -20.87 -8.83 -2.96
CA GLU A 167 -21.98 -7.90 -2.66
C GLU A 167 -23.24 -8.61 -2.17
N ARG A 168 -23.60 -9.74 -2.79
CA ARG A 168 -24.74 -10.56 -2.35
C ARG A 168 -24.53 -11.15 -0.96
N GLU A 169 -23.34 -11.67 -0.69
CA GLU A 169 -22.98 -12.23 0.61
C GLU A 169 -22.99 -11.16 1.72
N PHE A 170 -22.54 -9.95 1.40
CA PHE A 170 -22.63 -8.82 2.30
C PHE A 170 -24.06 -8.28 2.50
N GLY A 171 -24.99 -8.58 1.58
CA GLY A 171 -26.35 -8.05 1.61
C GLY A 171 -26.47 -6.61 1.11
N CYS A 172 -25.63 -6.19 0.15
CA CYS A 172 -25.80 -4.90 -0.52
C CYS A 172 -27.14 -4.85 -1.29
N PRO A 173 -27.99 -3.84 -1.05
CA PRO A 173 -29.14 -3.59 -1.92
C PRO A 173 -28.69 -3.35 -3.37
N PRO A 174 -29.44 -3.82 -4.37
CA PRO A 174 -29.12 -3.56 -5.78
C PRO A 174 -28.93 -2.07 -6.07
N GLY A 175 -27.87 -1.73 -6.80
CA GLY A 175 -27.55 -0.35 -7.16
C GLY A 175 -27.03 0.53 -6.02
N THR A 176 -26.88 0.00 -4.80
CA THR A 176 -26.35 0.75 -3.66
C THR A 176 -24.89 0.38 -3.40
N PRO A 177 -23.94 1.33 -3.53
CA PRO A 177 -22.56 1.08 -3.13
C PRO A 177 -22.47 0.65 -1.66
N SER A 178 -21.62 -0.33 -1.37
CA SER A 178 -21.49 -0.92 -0.02
C SER A 178 -21.22 0.11 1.07
N MET A 179 -20.50 1.20 0.75
CA MET A 179 -20.23 2.31 1.68
C MET A 179 -21.47 3.09 2.11
N PHE A 180 -22.57 3.02 1.37
CA PHE A 180 -23.84 3.70 1.68
C PHE A 180 -24.86 2.80 2.39
N THR A 181 -24.46 1.58 2.76
CA THR A 181 -25.28 0.71 3.60
C THR A 181 -25.23 1.16 5.07
N PRO A 182 -26.33 1.04 5.85
CA PRO A 182 -26.32 1.32 7.27
C PRO A 182 -25.27 0.52 8.03
N PHE A 183 -24.75 1.10 9.11
CA PHE A 183 -23.78 0.44 9.98
C PHE A 183 -24.25 0.53 11.43
N ARG A 184 -24.33 -0.63 12.09
CA ARG A 184 -24.71 -0.70 13.49
C ARG A 184 -23.48 -0.99 14.33
N MET A 185 -23.18 -0.09 15.25
CA MET A 185 -22.10 -0.24 16.22
C MET A 185 -22.69 -0.14 17.61
N ARG A 186 -22.78 -1.28 18.31
CA ARG A 186 -23.45 -1.37 19.62
C ARG A 186 -24.89 -0.82 19.54
N GLY A 187 -25.21 0.22 20.31
CA GLY A 187 -26.52 0.88 20.33
C GLY A 187 -26.71 1.98 19.28
N LEU A 188 -25.70 2.29 18.46
CA LEU A 188 -25.74 3.35 17.46
C LEU A 188 -25.94 2.77 16.06
N THR A 189 -26.93 3.28 15.34
CA THR A 189 -27.13 2.98 13.91
C THR A 189 -26.77 4.21 13.08
N LEU A 190 -25.68 4.11 12.32
CA LEU A 190 -25.27 5.10 11.35
C LEU A 190 -26.02 4.86 10.02
N ARG A 191 -26.42 5.95 9.37
CA ARG A 191 -27.12 5.90 8.07
C ARG A 191 -26.25 5.30 6.96
N ASN A 192 -24.94 5.48 7.04
CA ASN A 192 -23.95 4.93 6.11
C ASN A 192 -22.61 4.71 6.81
N ARG A 193 -21.62 4.17 6.08
CA ARG A 193 -20.26 3.83 6.56
C ARG A 193 -19.24 4.94 6.25
N VAL A 194 -19.70 6.16 5.96
CA VAL A 194 -18.82 7.27 5.58
C VAL A 194 -18.50 8.11 6.81
N VAL A 195 -17.20 8.28 7.09
CA VAL A 195 -16.73 9.15 8.17
C VAL A 195 -15.89 10.27 7.59
N VAL A 196 -16.28 11.49 7.90
CA VAL A 196 -15.56 12.70 7.50
C VAL A 196 -14.95 13.29 8.75
N SER A 197 -13.63 13.51 8.75
CA SER A 197 -13.00 14.25 9.85
C SER A 197 -13.58 15.66 9.90
N PRO A 198 -13.92 16.20 11.08
CA PRO A 198 -14.38 17.58 11.18
C PRO A 198 -13.33 18.51 10.59
N TRP A 199 -13.78 19.49 9.81
CA TRP A 199 -12.92 20.56 9.31
C TRP A 199 -12.50 21.42 10.51
N THR A 200 -11.24 21.37 10.92
CA THR A 200 -10.69 22.37 11.84
C THR A 200 -10.48 23.66 11.07
N CYS A 201 -11.44 24.58 11.23
CA CYS A 201 -11.31 25.96 10.78
C CYS A 201 -10.73 26.78 11.94
N THR A 202 -9.41 27.03 11.93
CA THR A 202 -8.80 27.92 12.92
C THR A 202 -9.06 29.36 12.52
N ARG A 203 -9.99 30.03 13.20
CA ARG A 203 -10.22 31.46 13.04
C ARG A 203 -9.10 32.22 13.76
N ARG A 204 -8.12 32.75 13.02
CA ARG A 204 -7.18 33.75 13.57
C ARG A 204 -7.96 35.04 13.82
N SER A 205 -8.23 35.36 15.08
CA SER A 205 -8.62 36.72 15.46
C SER A 205 -7.36 37.59 15.41
N THR A 206 -7.18 38.32 14.31
CA THR A 206 -6.32 39.50 14.29
C THR A 206 -7.23 40.71 14.21
N ALA A 207 -7.00 41.72 15.05
CA ALA A 207 -7.79 42.95 15.16
C ALA A 207 -7.63 43.89 13.93
N SER A 208 -7.88 43.38 12.72
CA SER A 208 -7.86 44.14 11.47
C SER A 208 -8.85 43.52 10.47
N PRO A 209 -9.50 44.29 9.56
CA PRO A 209 -10.73 43.86 8.87
C PRO A 209 -10.58 42.70 7.86
N ALA A 210 -9.36 42.23 7.59
CA ALA A 210 -9.10 41.13 6.66
C ALA A 210 -9.10 39.78 7.41
N THR A 211 -10.26 39.16 7.57
CA THR A 211 -10.38 37.81 8.14
C THR A 211 -9.98 36.78 7.08
N SER A 212 -8.72 36.33 7.06
CA SER A 212 -8.34 35.16 6.25
C SER A 212 -8.71 33.87 6.98
N THR A 213 -9.57 33.07 6.36
CA THR A 213 -9.96 31.75 6.85
C THR A 213 -9.10 30.72 6.14
N SER A 214 -8.19 30.03 6.84
CA SER A 214 -7.51 28.86 6.28
C SER A 214 -8.28 27.59 6.68
N CYS A 215 -8.83 26.91 5.68
CA CYS A 215 -9.47 25.61 5.83
C CYS A 215 -8.53 24.51 5.31
N THR A 216 -8.17 23.56 6.17
CA THR A 216 -7.45 22.34 5.72
C THR A 216 -8.47 21.34 5.20
N SER A 217 -8.26 20.79 3.99
CA SER A 217 -9.20 19.89 3.31
C SER A 217 -9.69 18.72 4.16
N ALA A 218 -11.00 18.47 4.22
CA ALA A 218 -11.52 17.26 4.83
C ALA A 218 -11.03 16.02 4.10
N ARG A 219 -10.58 15.04 4.87
CA ARG A 219 -10.33 13.70 4.37
C ARG A 219 -11.58 12.87 4.62
N VAL A 220 -12.30 12.54 3.55
CA VAL A 220 -13.29 11.46 3.58
C VAL A 220 -12.51 10.17 3.81
N ARG A 221 -12.73 9.53 4.95
CA ARG A 221 -12.26 8.17 5.18
C ARG A 221 -13.48 7.28 5.13
N TRP A 222 -13.39 6.24 4.33
CA TRP A 222 -14.23 5.09 4.59
C TRP A 222 -13.87 4.63 6.01
N ALA A 223 -14.85 4.63 6.93
CA ALA A 223 -14.67 3.88 8.16
C ALA A 223 -14.45 2.47 7.67
N GLY A 224 -13.20 2.03 7.83
CA GLY A 224 -12.82 0.69 7.50
C GLY A 224 -13.85 -0.26 8.13
N PRO A 225 -13.99 -1.42 7.52
CA PRO A 225 -15.03 -2.31 7.93
C PRO A 225 -14.59 -2.91 9.27
N ASP A 226 -15.30 -2.54 10.33
CA ASP A 226 -15.58 -3.51 11.37
C ASP A 226 -16.51 -4.53 10.69
N TRP A 227 -15.90 -5.52 10.04
CA TRP A 227 -16.59 -6.77 9.68
C TRP A 227 -16.59 -7.68 10.90
#